data_AF-A0A4Q4WRX2-F1
#
_entry.id   AF-A0A4Q4WRX2-F1
#
_cell.length_a   1.000
_cell.length_b   1.000
_cell.length_c   1.000
_cell.angle_alpha   90.00
_cell.angle_beta   90.00
_cell.angle_gamma   90.00
#
_symmetry.space_group_name_H-M   'P 1'
#
loop_
_entity.id
_entity.type
_entity.pdbx_description
1 polymer ?
#
loop_
_entity_poly.entity_id
_entity_poly.type
_entity_poly.pdbx_seq_one_letter_code
_entity_poly.pdbx_strand_id
1 'polypeptide(L)' 'MMVGALSAQAMPAGTPQVFLAGEASLLKQVRTLIEGAWAVPHDAIDAKGYWTAGLSREERKASEAR' A
#
# COMPACT_ATOMS: atom_id res chain seq x y z
N MET A 1 -2.27 10.52 11.03
CA MET A 1 -2.49 10.00 9.65
C MET A 1 -1.63 8.75 9.46
N MET A 2 -2.19 7.68 8.91
CA MET A 2 -1.67 6.30 8.88
C MET A 2 -0.14 6.18 8.62
N VAL A 3 0.38 6.85 7.58
CA VAL A 3 1.81 6.78 7.19
C VAL A 3 2.74 7.24 8.31
N GLY A 4 2.37 8.29 9.05
CA GLY A 4 3.15 8.78 10.19
C GLY A 4 3.18 7.78 11.34
N ALA A 5 2.07 7.05 11.58
CA ALA A 5 2.02 6.01 12.60
C ALA A 5 2.92 4.82 12.24
N LEU A 6 2.93 4.41 10.97
CA LEU A 6 3.83 3.37 10.47
C LEU A 6 5.30 3.80 10.54
N SER A 7 5.61 5.03 10.14
CA SER A 7 6.99 5.55 10.14
C SER A 7 7.62 5.62 11.54
N ALA A 8 6.79 5.66 12.59
CA ALA A 8 7.24 5.65 13.98
C ALA A 8 7.54 4.24 14.52
N GLN A 9 7.26 3.18 13.75
CA GLN A 9 7.53 1.80 14.14
C GLN A 9 8.93 1.37 13.70
N ALA A 10 9.57 0.54 14.52
CA ALA A 10 10.76 -0.19 14.09
C ALA A 10 10.36 -1.33 13.14
N MET A 11 11.16 -1.57 12.11
CA MET A 11 10.96 -2.73 11.23
C MET A 11 11.30 -4.02 12.00
N PRO A 12 10.44 -5.04 11.97
CA PRO A 12 10.78 -6.38 12.45
C PRO A 12 12.13 -6.88 11.92
N ALA A 13 12.87 -7.63 12.73
CA ALA A 13 14.09 -8.29 12.25
C ALA A 13 13.76 -9.39 11.23
N GLY A 14 14.66 -9.63 10.27
CA GLY A 14 14.54 -10.68 9.25
C GLY A 14 14.05 -10.16 7.89
N THR A 15 13.62 -11.09 7.03
CA THR A 15 13.11 -10.77 5.69
C THR A 15 11.60 -10.55 5.75
N PRO A 16 11.11 -9.31 5.55
CA PRO A 16 9.69 -9.03 5.62
C PRO A 16 8.93 -9.60 4.43
N GLN A 17 7.66 -9.94 4.66
CA GLN A 17 6.65 -10.19 3.64
C GLN A 17 5.46 -9.31 3.99
N VAL A 18 4.98 -8.52 3.04
CA VAL A 18 4.08 -7.42 3.30
C VAL A 18 2.78 -7.59 2.51
N PHE A 19 1.65 -7.49 3.22
CA PHE A 19 0.32 -7.46 2.63
C PHE A 19 -0.35 -6.10 2.88
N LEU A 20 -0.78 -5.43 1.81
CA LEU A 20 -1.46 -4.14 1.85
C LEU A 20 -2.84 -4.26 1.22
N ALA A 21 -3.90 -3.93 1.96
CA ALA A 21 -5.27 -3.93 1.43
C ALA A 21 -6.07 -2.73 1.94
N GLY A 22 -6.77 -2.05 1.04
CA GLY A 22 -7.56 -0.87 1.42
C GLY A 22 -7.71 0.17 0.31
N GLU A 23 -7.67 1.44 0.70
CA GLU A 23 -7.87 2.57 -0.21
C GLU A 23 -6.63 2.80 -1.09
N ALA A 24 -6.82 2.91 -2.40
CA ALA A 24 -5.75 2.93 -3.39
C ALA A 24 -4.73 4.07 -3.20
N SER A 25 -5.17 5.30 -2.87
CA SER A 25 -4.26 6.43 -2.67
C SER A 25 -3.42 6.30 -1.39
N LEU A 26 -4.01 5.75 -0.33
CA LEU A 26 -3.31 5.45 0.91
C LEU A 26 -2.31 4.32 0.72
N LEU A 27 -2.68 3.24 0.01
CA LEU A 27 -1.76 2.15 -0.28
C LEU A 27 -0.53 2.62 -1.07
N LYS A 28 -0.69 3.55 -2.01
CA LYS A 28 0.44 4.17 -2.73
C LYS A 28 1.41 4.86 -1.77
N GLN A 29 0.91 5.66 -0.83
CA GLN A 29 1.74 6.35 0.16
C GLN A 29 2.47 5.37 1.09
N VAL A 30 1.76 4.34 1.55
CA VAL A 30 2.33 3.29 2.42
C VAL A 30 3.39 2.48 1.68
N ARG A 31 3.16 2.15 0.40
CA ARG A 31 4.13 1.45 -0.44
C ARG A 31 5.42 2.26 -0.62
N THR A 32 5.33 3.58 -0.84
CA THR A 32 6.51 4.45 -0.90
C THR A 32 7.35 4.40 0.38
N LEU A 33 6.72 4.39 1.56
CA LEU A 33 7.43 4.24 2.83
C LEU A 33 8.15 2.88 2.92
N ILE A 34 7.47 1.81 2.54
CA ILE A 34 7.93 0.43 2.67
C ILE A 34 9.09 0.12 1.71
N GLU A 35 8.97 0.51 0.44
CA GLU A 35 10.04 0.31 -0.56
C GLU A 35 11.23 1.25 -0.30
N GLY A 36 10.98 2.45 0.23
CA GLY A 36 12.02 3.44 0.51
C GLY A 36 12.69 3.24 1.87
N ALA A 37 12.04 3.70 2.93
CA ALA A 37 12.63 3.77 4.26
C ALA A 37 12.90 2.39 4.88
N TRP A 38 12.06 1.40 4.57
CA TRP A 38 12.20 0.04 5.08
C TRP A 38 12.92 -0.90 4.10
N ALA A 39 13.24 -0.41 2.90
CA ALA A 39 13.97 -1.14 1.86
C ALA A 39 13.38 -2.54 1.55
N VAL A 40 12.05 -2.70 1.67
CA VAL A 40 11.38 -3.97 1.35
C VAL A 40 11.38 -4.17 -0.16
N PRO A 41 11.87 -5.32 -0.66
CA PRO A 41 11.84 -5.64 -2.08
C PRO A 41 10.41 -5.65 -2.66
N HIS A 42 10.25 -5.21 -3.91
CA HIS A 42 8.94 -5.13 -4.56
C HIS A 42 8.21 -6.49 -4.60
N ASP A 43 8.95 -7.57 -4.85
CA ASP A 43 8.46 -8.95 -4.92
C ASP A 43 7.99 -9.50 -3.56
N ALA A 44 8.36 -8.86 -2.46
CA ALA A 44 7.90 -9.19 -1.11
C ALA A 44 6.61 -8.43 -0.71
N ILE A 45 6.00 -7.67 -1.63
CA ILE A 45 4.82 -6.83 -1.37
C ILE A 45 3.63 -7.30 -2.22
N ASP A 46 2.58 -7.84 -1.58
CA ASP A 46 1.27 -8.04 -2.19
C ASP A 46 0.35 -6.87 -1.82
N ALA A 47 0.01 -6.03 -2.79
CA ALA A 47 -0.84 -4.85 -2.60
C ALA A 47 -2.15 -4.97 -3.39
N LYS A 48 -3.28 -4.87 -2.67
CA LYS A 48 -4.65 -4.97 -3.22
C LYS A 48 -5.46 -3.72 -2.91
N GLY A 49 -5.60 -2.85 -3.90
CA GLY A 49 -6.55 -1.74 -3.84
C GLY A 49 -7.99 -2.27 -3.80
N TYR A 50 -8.68 -2.11 -2.67
CA TYR A 50 -10.07 -2.56 -2.47
C TYR A 50 -11.07 -1.47 -2.87
N TRP A 51 -10.70 -0.21 -2.77
CA TRP A 51 -11.56 0.90 -3.18
C TRP A 51 -10.73 2.16 -3.46
N THR A 52 -11.37 3.15 -4.04
CA THR A 52 -10.79 4.47 -4.30
C THR A 52 -11.79 5.51 -3.87
N ALA A 53 -11.35 6.46 -3.04
CA ALA A 53 -12.23 7.52 -2.56
C ALA A 53 -12.80 8.32 -3.74
N GLY A 54 -14.12 8.58 -3.70
CA GLY A 54 -14.81 9.33 -4.75
C GLY A 54 -15.19 8.52 -5.99
N LEU A 55 -14.87 7.23 -6.05
CA LEU A 55 -15.34 6.34 -7.12
C LEU A 55 -16.32 5.30 -6.58
N SER A 56 -17.38 5.06 -7.35
CA SER A 56 -18.16 3.84 -7.24
C SER A 56 -17.34 2.62 -7.70
N ARG A 57 -17.85 1.42 -7.41
CA ARG A 57 -17.23 0.17 -7.85
C ARG A 57 -17.10 0.08 -9.37
N GLU A 58 -18.12 0.51 -10.11
CA GLU A 58 -18.14 0.41 -11.57
C GLU A 58 -17.18 1.41 -12.22
N GLU A 59 -17.10 2.63 -11.69
CA GLU A 59 -16.11 3.63 -12.14
C GLU A 59 -14.67 3.15 -11.87
N ARG A 60 -14.42 2.55 -10.68
CA ARG A 60 -13.12 1.95 -10.35
C ARG A 60 -12.78 0.84 -11.33
N LYS A 61 -13.71 -0.09 -11.57
CA LYS A 61 -13.51 -1.20 -12.51
C LYS A 61 -13.21 -0.71 -13.93
N ALA A 62 -13.90 0.35 -14.38
CA ALA A 62 -13.65 0.97 -15.68
C ALA A 62 -12.28 1.67 -15.78
N SER A 63 -11.70 2.11 -14.65
CA SER A 63 -10.36 2.69 -14.59
C SER A 63 -9.24 1.66 -14.58
N GLU A 64 -9.50 0.45 -14.06
CA GLU A 64 -8.53 -0.66 -13.99
C GLU A 64 -8.37 -1.40 -15.33
N ALA A 65 -9.34 -1.25 -16.24
CA ALA A 65 -9.34 -1.90 -17.56
C ALA A 65 -8.58 -1.11 -18.65
N ARG A 66 -8.00 0.05 -18.30
CA ARG A 66 -7.18 0.89 -19.20
C ARG A 66 -5.70 0.71 -18.88
#